data_AF-A0A6J5GJQ2-F1
#
_entry.id   AF-A0A6J5GJQ2-F1
#
_cell.length_a   1.000
_cell.length_b   1.000
_cell.length_c   1.000
_cell.angle_alpha   90.00
_cell.angle_beta   90.00
_cell.angle_gamma   90.00
#
_symmetry.space_group_name_H-M   'P 1'
#
loop_
_entity.id
_entity.type
_entity.pdbx_description
1 polymer ?
#
loop_
_entity_poly.entity_id
_entity_poly.type
_entity_poly.pdbx_seq_one_letter_code
_entity_poly.pdbx_strand_id
1 'polypeptide(L)'
;MNSNRGAVPVAFFGIAVGALAFANLWRVALRVWHLPAVAGTLLTVAALAVWLVVMAAYGHKWLTQAADARAEMQHPVQSSFAALGPVSGLLAALAQLALGVYLHGRLWQGGRKPELITPAIYLPTVAPSFVAGTAAAAFGFHQLGELLFGAGVLSWLALESLILHRAAVHEPLPEALRAILGVQLAPPVVGGVTYLSLSSGTPALFALV
;
A
#
# COMPACT_ATOMS: atom_id res chain seq x y z
N MET A 1 -5.98 34.17 -16.20
CA MET A 1 -6.90 33.02 -16.03
C MET A 1 -6.08 31.84 -15.51
N ASN A 2 -6.10 31.62 -14.20
CA ASN A 2 -5.36 30.56 -13.51
C ASN A 2 -5.90 29.19 -13.92
N SER A 3 -5.23 28.54 -14.86
CA SER A 3 -5.49 27.13 -15.19
C SER A 3 -4.55 26.25 -14.37
N ASN A 4 -4.60 26.36 -13.04
CA ASN A 4 -3.95 25.38 -12.16
C ASN A 4 -4.83 24.12 -12.16
N ARG A 5 -4.82 23.38 -13.26
CA ARG A 5 -5.45 22.06 -13.34
C ARG A 5 -4.66 21.16 -12.42
N GLY A 6 -5.27 20.80 -11.30
CA GLY A 6 -4.65 20.11 -10.17
C GLY A 6 -3.73 18.99 -10.63
N ALA A 7 -2.44 19.14 -10.31
CA ALA A 7 -1.45 18.10 -10.51
C ALA A 7 -1.93 16.82 -9.82
N VAL A 8 -1.75 15.68 -10.48
CA VAL A 8 -2.17 14.38 -9.92
C VAL A 8 -1.48 14.18 -8.56
N PRO A 9 -2.26 14.05 -7.45
CA PRO A 9 -1.69 13.82 -6.13
C PRO A 9 -1.13 12.40 -6.04
N VAL A 10 -0.07 12.22 -5.25
CA VAL A 10 0.50 10.89 -4.98
C VAL A 10 -0.52 9.91 -4.38
N ALA A 11 -1.54 10.40 -3.67
CA ALA A 11 -2.61 9.57 -3.11
C ALA A 11 -3.43 8.81 -4.18
N PHE A 12 -3.42 9.24 -5.45
CA PHE A 12 -4.15 8.56 -6.52
C PHE A 12 -3.60 7.17 -6.84
N PHE A 13 -2.37 6.84 -6.43
CA PHE A 13 -1.88 5.47 -6.48
C PHE A 13 -2.75 4.50 -5.66
N GLY A 14 -3.50 4.98 -4.66
CA GLY A 14 -4.50 4.18 -3.95
C GLY A 14 -5.61 3.64 -4.85
N ILE A 15 -6.05 4.41 -5.85
CA ILE A 15 -7.06 3.98 -6.82
C ILE A 15 -6.50 2.82 -7.66
N ALA A 16 -5.27 2.99 -8.17
CA ALA A 16 -4.62 2.00 -9.01
C ALA A 16 -4.37 0.68 -8.25
N VAL A 17 -3.81 0.76 -7.03
CA VAL A 17 -3.56 -0.43 -6.20
C VAL A 17 -4.87 -1.10 -5.80
N GLY A 18 -5.91 -0.34 -5.43
CA GLY A 18 -7.23 -0.88 -5.12
C GLY A 18 -7.86 -1.62 -6.31
N ALA A 19 -7.78 -1.05 -7.51
CA ALA A 19 -8.27 -1.69 -8.74
C ALA A 19 -7.52 -3.00 -9.05
N LEU A 20 -6.19 -3.01 -8.89
CA LEU A 20 -5.37 -4.21 -9.11
C LEU A 20 -5.68 -5.31 -8.08
N ALA A 21 -5.84 -4.94 -6.81
CA ALA A 21 -6.24 -5.87 -5.76
C ALA A 21 -7.63 -6.48 -6.04
N PHE A 22 -8.59 -5.64 -6.46
CA PHE A 22 -9.93 -6.09 -6.84
C PHE A 22 -9.91 -7.04 -8.04
N ALA A 23 -9.11 -6.74 -9.08
CA ALA A 23 -8.94 -7.63 -10.22
C ALA A 23 -8.36 -8.99 -9.81
N ASN A 24 -7.38 -9.01 -8.89
CA ASN A 24 -6.83 -10.26 -8.34
C ASN A 24 -7.86 -11.06 -7.53
N LEU A 25 -8.67 -10.39 -6.70
CA LEU A 25 -9.75 -11.02 -5.96
C LEU A 25 -10.75 -11.69 -6.92
N TRP A 26 -11.13 -11.01 -8.00
CA TRP A 26 -12.09 -11.56 -8.96
C TRP A 26 -11.56 -12.82 -9.64
N ARG A 27 -10.25 -12.91 -9.92
CA ARG A 27 -9.65 -14.15 -10.45
C ARG A 27 -9.80 -15.34 -9.50
N VAL A 28 -9.80 -15.10 -8.18
CA VAL A 28 -10.10 -16.14 -7.20
C VAL A 28 -11.60 -16.48 -7.22
N ALA A 29 -12.47 -15.47 -7.21
CA ALA A 29 -13.92 -15.64 -7.23
C ALA A 29 -14.42 -16.42 -8.47
N LEU A 30 -13.85 -16.15 -9.65
CA LEU A 30 -14.18 -16.86 -10.89
C LEU A 30 -13.94 -18.37 -10.79
N ARG A 31 -12.93 -18.81 -10.03
CA ARG A 31 -12.66 -20.25 -9.80
C ARG A 31 -13.70 -20.89 -8.89
N VAL A 32 -14.22 -20.14 -7.93
CA VAL A 32 -15.26 -20.64 -7.00
C VAL A 32 -16.62 -20.67 -7.68
N TRP A 33 -16.97 -19.62 -8.44
CA TRP A 33 -18.29 -19.45 -9.06
C TRP A 33 -18.37 -19.94 -10.51
N HIS A 34 -17.31 -20.55 -11.05
CA HIS A 34 -17.28 -21.17 -12.38
C HIS A 34 -17.70 -20.22 -13.51
N LEU A 35 -17.39 -18.93 -13.36
CA LEU A 35 -17.72 -17.87 -14.31
C LEU A 35 -16.66 -17.77 -15.44
N PRO A 36 -16.97 -17.12 -16.57
CA PRO A 36 -16.04 -17.02 -17.69
C PRO A 36 -14.75 -16.30 -17.30
N ALA A 37 -13.60 -16.88 -17.64
CA ALA A 37 -12.27 -16.33 -17.36
C ALA A 37 -12.05 -14.94 -18.00
N VAL A 38 -12.78 -14.62 -19.07
CA VAL A 38 -12.75 -13.33 -19.78
C VAL A 38 -13.01 -12.16 -18.82
N ALA A 39 -13.94 -12.29 -17.88
CA ALA A 39 -14.25 -11.23 -16.93
C ALA A 39 -13.03 -10.86 -16.06
N GLY A 40 -12.24 -11.86 -15.65
CA GLY A 40 -11.03 -11.65 -14.85
C GLY A 40 -9.95 -10.94 -15.65
N THR A 41 -9.74 -11.37 -16.89
CA THR A 41 -8.78 -10.72 -17.80
C THR A 41 -9.16 -9.26 -18.08
N LEU A 42 -10.43 -8.98 -18.35
CA LEU A 42 -10.91 -7.61 -18.59
C LEU A 42 -10.69 -6.71 -17.37
N LEU A 43 -11.00 -7.19 -16.17
CA LEU A 43 -10.75 -6.46 -14.93
C LEU A 43 -9.26 -6.19 -14.71
N THR A 44 -8.39 -7.18 -14.96
CA THR A 44 -6.94 -7.01 -14.85
C THR A 44 -6.42 -5.98 -15.86
N VAL A 45 -6.86 -6.03 -17.12
CA VAL A 45 -6.46 -5.06 -18.15
C VAL A 45 -6.94 -3.66 -17.79
N ALA A 46 -8.18 -3.50 -17.33
CA ALA A 46 -8.71 -2.22 -16.90
C ALA A 46 -7.93 -1.65 -15.70
N ALA A 47 -7.63 -2.47 -14.69
CA ALA A 47 -6.84 -2.06 -13.53
C ALA A 47 -5.40 -1.66 -13.90
N LEU A 48 -4.75 -2.42 -14.80
CA LEU A 48 -3.43 -2.07 -15.33
C LEU A 48 -3.45 -0.77 -16.13
N ALA A 49 -4.50 -0.53 -16.92
CA ALA A 49 -4.65 0.73 -17.65
C ALA A 49 -4.78 1.94 -16.70
N VAL A 50 -5.61 1.83 -15.65
CA VAL A 50 -5.72 2.86 -14.61
C VAL A 50 -4.35 3.10 -13.95
N TRP A 51 -3.64 2.04 -13.62
CA TRP A 51 -2.31 2.14 -13.03
C TRP A 51 -1.31 2.86 -13.95
N LEU A 52 -1.26 2.48 -15.23
CA LEU A 52 -0.37 3.12 -16.21
C LEU A 52 -0.69 4.61 -16.38
N VAL A 53 -1.98 4.98 -16.41
CA VAL A 53 -2.40 6.38 -16.50
C VAL A 53 -1.95 7.17 -15.27
N VAL A 54 -2.15 6.65 -14.07
CA VAL A 54 -1.71 7.32 -12.83
C VAL A 54 -0.18 7.44 -12.79
N MET A 55 0.53 6.38 -13.16
CA MET A 55 2.00 6.36 -13.19
C MET A 55 2.55 7.37 -14.20
N ALA A 56 2.00 7.41 -15.42
CA ALA A 56 2.40 8.35 -16.45
C ALA A 56 2.10 9.80 -16.04
N ALA A 57 0.93 10.06 -15.46
CA ALA A 57 0.56 11.39 -15.00
C ALA A 57 1.45 11.88 -13.85
N TYR A 58 1.78 11.01 -12.89
CA TYR A 58 2.69 11.34 -11.80
C TYR A 58 4.14 11.50 -12.29
N GLY A 59 4.60 10.68 -13.23
CA GLY A 59 5.88 10.85 -13.92
C GLY A 59 5.95 12.18 -14.69
N HIS A 60 4.88 12.56 -15.38
CA HIS A 60 4.77 13.84 -16.07
C HIS A 60 4.85 15.02 -15.10
N LYS A 61 4.24 14.90 -13.90
CA LYS A 61 4.37 15.90 -12.84
C LYS A 61 5.82 16.06 -12.38
N TRP A 62 6.59 14.99 -12.26
CA TRP A 62 8.02 15.07 -11.94
C TRP A 62 8.84 15.81 -13.02
N LEU A 63 8.41 15.74 -14.29
CA LEU A 63 9.10 16.43 -15.39
C LEU A 63 8.69 17.91 -15.51
N THR A 64 7.44 18.25 -15.22
CA THR A 64 6.90 19.61 -15.44
C THR A 64 6.83 20.46 -14.17
N GLN A 65 6.66 19.83 -13.01
CA GLN A 65 6.39 20.44 -11.70
C GLN A 65 7.22 19.75 -10.60
N ALA A 66 8.52 19.58 -10.85
CA ALA A 66 9.43 18.88 -9.95
C ALA A 66 9.47 19.48 -8.52
N ALA A 67 9.29 20.79 -8.38
CA ALA A 67 9.25 21.46 -7.08
C ALA A 67 8.06 20.98 -6.23
N ASP A 68 6.86 20.92 -6.81
CA ASP A 68 5.65 20.46 -6.13
C ASP A 68 5.74 18.98 -5.79
N ALA A 69 6.25 18.15 -6.71
CA ALA A 69 6.47 16.73 -6.46
C ALA A 69 7.46 16.48 -5.31
N ARG A 70 8.55 17.25 -5.22
CA ARG A 70 9.50 17.19 -4.10
C ARG A 70 8.85 17.63 -2.78
N ALA A 71 8.03 18.67 -2.80
CA ALA A 71 7.29 19.12 -1.62
C ALA A 71 6.33 18.02 -1.11
N GLU A 72 5.63 17.31 -2.00
CA GLU A 72 4.81 16.15 -1.62
C GLU A 72 5.62 15.01 -1.02
N MET A 73 6.81 14.73 -1.55
CA MET A 73 7.70 13.70 -0.99
C MET A 73 8.22 14.07 0.40
N GLN A 74 8.35 15.36 0.71
CA GLN A 74 8.74 15.85 2.03
C GLN A 74 7.56 15.89 3.03
N HIS A 75 6.33 15.89 2.53
CA HIS A 75 5.14 16.00 3.36
C HIS A 75 4.98 14.76 4.28
N PRO A 76 4.76 14.93 5.60
CA PRO A 76 4.81 13.85 6.59
C PRO A 76 3.76 12.76 6.41
N VAL A 77 2.60 13.08 5.83
CA VAL A 77 1.49 12.13 5.54
C VAL A 77 1.46 11.69 4.07
N GLN A 78 1.40 12.63 3.12
CA GLN A 78 1.26 12.34 1.70
C GLN A 78 2.40 11.48 1.12
N SER A 79 3.64 11.69 1.56
CA SER A 79 4.78 10.90 1.07
C SER A 79 4.61 9.41 1.26
N SER A 80 3.83 8.99 2.27
CA SER A 80 3.59 7.57 2.54
C SER A 80 2.84 6.88 1.40
N PHE A 81 1.99 7.61 0.68
CA PHE A 81 1.29 7.07 -0.49
C PHE A 81 2.23 6.83 -1.69
N ALA A 82 3.43 7.42 -1.70
CA ALA A 82 4.42 7.13 -2.74
C ALA A 82 4.83 5.65 -2.75
N ALA A 83 4.76 4.99 -1.58
CA ALA A 83 5.02 3.56 -1.45
C ALA A 83 4.03 2.70 -2.26
N LEU A 84 2.85 3.22 -2.61
CA LEU A 84 1.87 2.51 -3.46
C LEU A 84 2.26 2.48 -4.93
N GLY A 85 3.11 3.39 -5.40
CA GLY A 85 3.55 3.40 -6.80
C GLY A 85 4.26 2.11 -7.20
N PRO A 86 5.28 1.66 -6.44
CA PRO A 86 5.96 0.39 -6.64
C PRO A 86 5.13 -0.87 -6.33
N VAL A 87 4.08 -0.80 -5.50
CA VAL A 87 3.29 -1.98 -5.04
C VAL A 87 2.68 -2.82 -6.17
N SER A 88 2.53 -2.27 -7.36
CA SER A 88 1.79 -2.86 -8.48
C SER A 88 2.60 -3.76 -9.42
N GLY A 89 3.93 -3.84 -9.28
CA GLY A 89 4.79 -4.60 -10.19
C GLY A 89 5.62 -5.66 -9.47
N LEU A 90 5.65 -6.89 -9.99
CA LEU A 90 6.57 -7.94 -9.51
C LEU A 90 8.05 -7.50 -9.64
N LEU A 91 8.38 -6.69 -10.65
CA LEU A 91 9.69 -6.07 -10.84
C LEU A 91 9.98 -4.91 -9.88
N ALA A 92 8.97 -4.44 -9.15
CA ALA A 92 9.06 -3.30 -8.25
C ALA A 92 9.27 -3.72 -6.78
N ALA A 93 9.36 -5.02 -6.46
CA ALA A 93 9.64 -5.49 -5.10
C ALA A 93 10.93 -4.89 -4.51
N LEU A 94 12.02 -4.82 -5.30
CA LEU A 94 13.27 -4.19 -4.86
C LEU A 94 13.14 -2.68 -4.69
N ALA A 95 12.51 -1.99 -5.65
CA ALA A 95 12.28 -0.55 -5.57
C ALA A 95 11.37 -0.19 -4.38
N GLN A 96 10.40 -1.05 -4.08
CA GLN A 96 9.48 -0.90 -2.97
C GLN A 96 10.13 -1.16 -1.62
N LEU A 97 10.97 -2.18 -1.52
CA LEU A 97 11.77 -2.42 -0.32
C LEU A 97 12.75 -1.27 -0.09
N ALA A 98 13.44 -0.79 -1.13
CA ALA A 98 14.33 0.35 -1.04
C ALA A 98 13.60 1.63 -0.61
N LEU A 99 12.45 1.94 -1.22
CA LEU A 99 11.62 3.09 -0.85
C LEU A 99 11.04 2.93 0.56
N GLY A 100 10.62 1.73 0.92
CA GLY A 100 10.14 1.38 2.26
C GLY A 100 11.22 1.63 3.31
N VAL A 101 12.43 1.08 3.11
CA VAL A 101 13.59 1.32 3.98
C VAL A 101 13.93 2.80 4.06
N TYR A 102 13.93 3.53 2.95
CA TYR A 102 14.18 4.98 2.94
C TYR A 102 13.14 5.75 3.77
N LEU A 103 11.85 5.52 3.54
CA LEU A 103 10.76 6.20 4.23
C LEU A 103 10.65 5.79 5.71
N HIS A 104 10.99 4.54 6.02
CA HIS A 104 11.07 4.01 7.39
C HIS A 104 12.29 4.58 8.13
N GLY A 105 13.46 4.67 7.48
CA GLY A 105 14.64 5.32 8.05
C GLY A 105 14.37 6.80 8.34
N ARG A 106 13.64 7.49 7.46
CA ARG A 106 13.21 8.87 7.69
C ARG A 106 12.24 9.02 8.87
N LEU A 107 11.44 8.00 9.17
CA LEU A 107 10.63 7.99 10.39
C LEU A 107 11.52 8.01 11.65
N TRP A 108 12.61 7.24 11.65
CA TRP A 108 13.52 7.13 12.80
C TRP A 108 14.40 8.36 13.00
N GLN A 109 14.60 9.18 11.95
CA GLN A 109 15.28 10.47 12.05
C GLN A 109 14.49 11.51 12.89
N GLY A 110 13.23 11.22 13.24
CA GLY A 110 12.41 12.08 14.09
C GLY A 110 11.84 13.29 13.34
N GLY A 111 11.37 14.30 14.10
CA GLY A 111 10.83 15.55 13.54
C GLY A 111 9.36 15.50 13.09
N ARG A 112 8.67 14.35 13.22
CA ARG A 112 7.22 14.27 13.03
C ARG A 112 6.48 14.80 14.25
N LYS A 113 5.47 15.64 14.01
CA LYS A 113 4.51 16.04 15.03
C LYS A 113 3.64 14.83 15.42
N PRO A 114 3.42 14.57 16.73
CA PRO A 114 2.58 13.46 17.19
C PRO A 114 1.16 13.45 16.58
N GLU A 115 0.60 14.63 16.34
CA GLU A 115 -0.72 14.81 15.72
C GLU A 115 -0.83 14.22 14.30
N LEU A 116 0.30 14.15 13.59
CA LEU A 116 0.41 13.71 12.19
C LEU A 116 0.73 12.21 12.06
N ILE A 117 0.78 11.48 13.18
CA ILE A 117 0.82 10.03 13.16
C ILE A 117 -0.57 9.53 12.71
N THR A 118 -0.60 9.01 11.48
CA THR A 118 -1.84 8.57 10.81
C THR A 118 -1.64 7.18 10.20
N PRO A 119 -2.72 6.43 9.92
CA PRO A 119 -2.64 5.12 9.29
C PRO A 119 -1.90 5.08 7.94
N ALA A 120 -1.74 6.22 7.26
CA ALA A 120 -0.92 6.31 6.06
C ALA A 120 0.52 5.79 6.28
N ILE A 121 1.05 5.85 7.51
CA ILE A 121 2.38 5.34 7.84
C ILE A 121 2.55 3.84 7.56
N TYR A 122 1.47 3.06 7.52
CA TYR A 122 1.53 1.63 7.15
C TYR A 122 1.99 1.39 5.72
N LEU A 123 1.72 2.32 4.81
CA LEU A 123 2.02 2.17 3.39
C LEU A 123 3.51 2.00 3.08
N PRO A 124 4.44 2.76 3.71
CA PRO A 124 5.87 2.52 3.55
C PRO A 124 6.48 1.52 4.54
N THR A 125 5.80 1.20 5.64
CA THR A 125 6.43 0.46 6.76
C THR A 125 5.95 -0.98 6.91
N VAL A 126 4.68 -1.24 6.62
CA VAL A 126 4.03 -2.55 6.82
C VAL A 126 3.70 -3.18 5.47
N ALA A 127 3.07 -2.41 4.57
CA ALA A 127 2.62 -2.92 3.29
C ALA A 127 3.73 -3.53 2.42
N PRO A 128 4.97 -2.95 2.36
CA PRO A 128 6.04 -3.54 1.56
C PRO A 128 6.44 -4.94 1.98
N SER A 129 6.51 -5.18 3.29
CA SER A 129 6.88 -6.48 3.85
C SER A 129 5.85 -7.55 3.48
N PHE A 130 4.55 -7.24 3.59
CA PHE A 130 3.49 -8.18 3.21
C PHE A 130 3.43 -8.44 1.70
N VAL A 131 3.49 -7.39 0.88
CA VAL A 131 3.49 -7.52 -0.58
C VAL A 131 4.71 -8.32 -1.06
N ALA A 132 5.88 -8.04 -0.50
CA ALA A 132 7.10 -8.79 -0.82
C ALA A 132 7.01 -10.25 -0.32
N GLY A 133 6.40 -10.50 0.84
CA GLY A 133 6.14 -11.85 1.34
C GLY A 133 5.22 -12.66 0.41
N THR A 134 4.15 -12.04 -0.07
CA THR A 134 3.23 -12.64 -1.06
C THR A 134 3.95 -12.96 -2.37
N ALA A 135 4.79 -12.05 -2.85
CA ALA A 135 5.60 -12.27 -4.05
C ALA A 135 6.63 -13.40 -3.85
N ALA A 136 7.32 -13.43 -2.71
CA ALA A 136 8.26 -14.49 -2.37
C ALA A 136 7.60 -15.86 -2.37
N ALA A 137 6.39 -15.98 -1.81
CA ALA A 137 5.59 -17.20 -1.86
C ALA A 137 5.30 -17.64 -3.32
N ALA A 138 4.90 -16.69 -4.17
CA ALA A 138 4.60 -16.97 -5.59
C ALA A 138 5.82 -17.46 -6.38
N PHE A 139 7.03 -17.04 -6.02
CA PHE A 139 8.29 -17.52 -6.63
C PHE A 139 8.89 -18.76 -5.94
N GLY A 140 8.24 -19.28 -4.90
CA GLY A 140 8.70 -20.46 -4.15
C GLY A 140 9.72 -20.16 -3.04
N PHE A 141 10.09 -18.90 -2.81
CA PHE A 141 11.00 -18.48 -1.74
C PHE A 141 10.29 -18.41 -0.37
N HIS A 142 9.76 -19.54 0.12
CA HIS A 142 8.90 -19.58 1.31
C HIS A 142 9.57 -19.03 2.58
N GLN A 143 10.83 -19.41 2.88
CA GLN A 143 11.49 -18.90 4.09
C GLN A 143 11.69 -17.37 4.06
N LEU A 144 12.00 -16.82 2.89
CA LEU A 144 12.09 -15.37 2.72
C LEU A 144 10.70 -14.72 2.92
N GLY A 145 9.66 -15.37 2.40
CA GLY A 145 8.28 -14.93 2.60
C GLY A 145 7.85 -14.92 4.06
N GLU A 146 8.19 -15.96 4.83
CA GLU A 146 7.92 -16.05 6.27
C GLU A 146 8.65 -14.96 7.06
N LEU A 147 9.92 -14.70 6.74
CA LEU A 147 10.70 -13.63 7.34
C LEU A 147 10.05 -12.26 7.09
N LEU A 148 9.67 -11.98 5.84
CA LEU A 148 9.02 -10.74 5.45
C LEU A 148 7.63 -10.59 6.08
N PHE A 149 6.88 -11.69 6.18
CA PHE A 149 5.60 -11.70 6.89
C PHE A 149 5.77 -11.34 8.37
N GLY A 150 6.72 -11.98 9.06
CA GLY A 150 7.04 -11.66 10.46
C GLY A 150 7.45 -10.21 10.66
N ALA A 151 8.31 -9.67 9.78
CA ALA A 151 8.70 -8.26 9.80
C ALA A 151 7.50 -7.32 9.63
N GLY A 152 6.57 -7.66 8.73
CA GLY A 152 5.32 -6.92 8.53
C GLY A 152 4.41 -6.92 9.77
N VAL A 153 4.20 -8.09 10.39
CA VAL A 153 3.37 -8.22 11.60
C VAL A 153 3.98 -7.44 12.77
N LEU A 154 5.27 -7.60 13.03
CA LEU A 154 5.94 -6.89 14.12
C LEU A 154 5.90 -5.37 13.91
N SER A 155 6.18 -4.90 12.69
CA SER A 155 6.08 -3.48 12.38
C SER A 155 4.66 -2.95 12.50
N TRP A 156 3.65 -3.76 12.12
CA TRP A 156 2.25 -3.38 12.25
C TRP A 156 1.87 -3.19 13.71
N LEU A 157 2.10 -4.18 14.57
CA LEU A 157 1.72 -4.11 15.99
C LEU A 157 2.41 -2.94 16.71
N ALA A 158 3.68 -2.68 16.39
CA ALA A 158 4.42 -1.55 16.93
C ALA A 158 3.80 -0.20 16.54
N LEU A 159 3.42 -0.03 15.27
CA LEU A 159 2.83 1.21 14.76
C LEU A 159 1.35 1.38 15.14
N GLU A 160 0.60 0.30 15.24
CA GLU A 160 -0.80 0.29 15.67
C GLU A 160 -0.96 0.91 17.05
N SER A 161 -0.04 0.60 17.97
CA SER A 161 0.00 1.21 19.29
C SER A 161 0.09 2.74 19.24
N LEU A 162 0.91 3.29 18.34
CA LEU A 162 1.06 4.75 18.17
C LEU A 162 -0.18 5.39 17.56
N ILE A 163 -0.79 4.72 16.57
CA ILE A 163 -1.99 5.23 15.89
C ILE A 163 -3.19 5.22 16.83
N LEU A 164 -3.41 4.13 17.56
CA LEU A 164 -4.49 4.03 18.53
C LEU A 164 -4.30 5.01 19.69
N HIS A 165 -3.06 5.18 20.18
CA HIS A 165 -2.77 6.19 21.19
C HIS A 165 -3.07 7.61 20.71
N ARG A 166 -2.65 7.96 19.49
CA ARG A 166 -2.98 9.26 18.87
C ARG A 166 -4.50 9.43 18.71
N ALA A 167 -5.20 8.38 18.29
CA ALA A 167 -6.66 8.43 18.13
C ALA A 167 -7.40 8.62 19.46
N ALA A 168 -6.86 8.06 20.55
CA ALA A 168 -7.45 8.17 21.89
C ALA A 168 -7.20 9.53 22.57
N VAL A 169 -6.03 10.13 22.35
CA VAL A 169 -5.58 11.29 23.15
C VAL A 169 -5.66 12.63 22.40
N HIS A 170 -5.45 12.62 21.08
CA HIS A 170 -5.39 13.87 20.31
C HIS A 170 -6.72 14.20 19.65
N GLU A 171 -6.89 15.47 19.28
CA GLU A 171 -8.06 15.92 18.53
C GLU A 171 -8.28 15.10 17.25
N PRO A 172 -9.54 14.96 16.82
CA PRO A 172 -9.86 14.28 15.57
C PRO A 172 -9.05 14.81 14.39
N LEU A 173 -8.75 13.93 13.42
CA LEU A 173 -8.08 14.37 12.20
C LEU A 173 -8.90 15.46 11.49
N PRO A 174 -8.23 16.46 10.89
CA PRO A 174 -8.87 17.42 10.00
C PRO A 174 -9.71 16.70 8.93
N GLU A 175 -10.83 17.29 8.53
CA GLU A 175 -11.79 16.65 7.61
C GLU A 175 -11.13 16.10 6.34
N ALA A 176 -10.19 16.87 5.77
CA ALA A 176 -9.43 16.49 4.59
C ALA A 176 -8.58 15.21 4.75
N LEU A 177 -8.23 14.83 5.98
CA LEU A 177 -7.39 13.66 6.29
C LEU A 177 -8.18 12.46 6.85
N ARG A 178 -9.47 12.61 7.17
CA ARG A 178 -10.26 11.52 7.79
C ARG A 178 -10.38 10.29 6.91
N ALA A 179 -10.39 10.45 5.58
CA ALA A 179 -10.40 9.34 4.63
C ALA A 179 -9.18 8.39 4.80
N ILE A 180 -8.07 8.88 5.35
CA ILE A 180 -6.86 8.07 5.61
C ILE A 180 -7.11 7.00 6.68
N LEU A 181 -8.11 7.17 7.55
CA LEU A 181 -8.48 6.15 8.53
C LEU A 181 -8.85 4.82 7.87
N GLY A 182 -9.34 4.84 6.62
CA GLY A 182 -9.60 3.62 5.85
C GLY A 182 -8.36 2.75 5.62
N VAL A 183 -7.14 3.33 5.63
CA VAL A 183 -5.88 2.58 5.50
C VAL A 183 -5.67 1.63 6.69
N GLN A 184 -6.33 1.85 7.83
CA GLN A 184 -6.22 0.99 9.00
C GLN A 184 -6.80 -0.42 8.78
N LEU A 185 -7.66 -0.60 7.78
CA LEU A 185 -8.14 -1.93 7.37
C LEU A 185 -7.09 -2.70 6.55
N ALA A 186 -6.06 -2.03 6.02
CA ALA A 186 -5.10 -2.66 5.12
C ALA A 186 -4.20 -3.71 5.81
N PRO A 187 -3.58 -3.45 6.98
CA PRO A 187 -2.70 -4.43 7.61
C PRO A 187 -3.32 -5.82 7.87
N PRO A 188 -4.52 -5.96 8.47
CA PRO A 188 -5.11 -7.29 8.69
C PRO A 188 -5.45 -7.99 7.36
N VAL A 189 -5.99 -7.25 6.38
CA VAL A 189 -6.40 -7.82 5.09
C VAL A 189 -5.19 -8.29 4.27
N VAL A 190 -4.18 -7.42 4.12
CA VAL A 190 -2.99 -7.73 3.31
C VAL A 190 -2.10 -8.75 4.03
N GLY A 191 -2.02 -8.68 5.37
CA GLY A 191 -1.36 -9.70 6.19
C GLY A 191 -2.02 -11.07 6.03
N GLY A 192 -3.36 -11.14 6.08
CA GLY A 192 -4.11 -12.37 5.84
C GLY A 192 -3.87 -12.97 4.44
N VAL A 193 -3.87 -12.14 3.39
CA VAL A 193 -3.54 -12.59 2.02
C VAL A 193 -2.12 -13.14 1.93
N THR A 194 -1.16 -12.46 2.58
CA THR A 194 0.24 -12.91 2.61
C THR A 194 0.37 -14.25 3.32
N TYR A 195 -0.30 -14.39 4.47
CA TYR A 195 -0.31 -15.62 5.23
C TYR A 195 -0.89 -16.78 4.42
N LEU A 196 -2.06 -16.59 3.79
CA LEU A 196 -2.69 -17.62 2.95
C LEU A 196 -1.86 -17.98 1.71
N SER A 197 -1.01 -17.06 1.25
CA SER A 197 -0.09 -17.33 0.13
C SER A 197 1.11 -18.16 0.56
N LEU A 198 1.54 -18.04 1.82
CA LEU A 198 2.64 -18.80 2.42
C LEU A 198 2.18 -20.14 2.99
N SER A 199 0.92 -20.24 3.44
CA SER A 199 0.34 -21.52 3.83
C SER A 199 -0.10 -22.29 2.59
N SER A 200 -0.15 -23.62 2.68
CA SER A 200 -0.58 -24.53 1.61
C SER A 200 -2.09 -24.45 1.30
N GLY A 201 -2.73 -23.30 1.54
CA GLY A 201 -4.16 -23.06 1.34
C GLY A 201 -5.06 -23.50 2.50
N THR A 202 -4.51 -24.05 3.58
CA THR A 202 -5.25 -24.32 4.81
C THR A 202 -5.26 -23.08 5.72
N PRO A 203 -6.44 -22.51 6.04
CA PRO A 203 -6.53 -21.47 7.05
C PRO A 203 -6.14 -22.05 8.41
N ALA A 204 -5.11 -21.50 9.06
CA ALA A 204 -4.93 -21.73 10.49
C ALA A 204 -6.03 -21.03 11.29
N LEU A 205 -6.18 -21.41 12.56
CA LEU A 205 -7.26 -20.93 13.43
C LEU A 205 -7.36 -19.39 13.51
N PHE A 206 -6.23 -18.67 13.38
CA PHE A 206 -6.23 -17.20 13.38
C PHE A 206 -6.71 -16.56 12.06
N ALA A 207 -6.77 -17.30 10.96
CA ALA A 207 -7.30 -16.83 9.67
C ALA A 207 -8.83 -17.05 9.55
N LEU A 208 -9.45 -17.70 10.55
CA LEU A 208 -10.87 -18.03 10.62
C LEU A 208 -11.66 -17.19 11.64
N VAL A 209 -10.98 -16.35 12.43
CA VAL A 209 -11.57 -15.48 13.47
C VAL A 209 -11.44 -14.03 13.02
#